data_AF-A0A4Y3RXN8-F1
#
_entry.id   AF-A0A4Y3RXN8-F1
#
_cell.length_a   1.000
_cell.length_b   1.000
_cell.length_c   1.000
_cell.angle_alpha   90.00
_cell.angle_beta   90.00
_cell.angle_gamma   90.00
#
_symmetry.space_group_name_H-M   'P 1'
#
loop_
_entity.id
_entity.type
_entity.pdbx_description
1 polymer ?
#
loop_
_entity_poly.entity_id
_entity_poly.type
_entity_poly.pdbx_seq_one_letter_code
_entity_poly.pdbx_strand_id
1 'polypeptide(L)'
;MLSSLKAFNLLVMFLLELSVYAAVALWGFTTTDKWPLKLLLGVGVPVGLIAVWALFGAPRATYAVHGGGRVLLEVLWFGSGAAALAASGRQGWAAAFAGIFLVNAALRLLWNQ
;
A
#
# COMPACT_ATOMS: atom_id res chain seq x y z
N MET A 1 -16.82 -3.94 22.92
CA MET A 1 -17.27 -3.54 21.56
C MET A 1 -16.23 -2.68 20.84
N LEU A 2 -15.77 -1.56 21.43
CA LEU A 2 -14.78 -0.68 20.79
C LEU A 2 -13.46 -1.38 20.44
N SER A 3 -12.95 -2.28 21.30
CA SER A 3 -11.71 -3.04 21.04
C SER A 3 -11.81 -3.93 19.80
N SER A 4 -12.99 -4.52 19.54
CA SER A 4 -13.22 -5.36 18.37
C SER A 4 -13.21 -4.54 17.08
N LEU A 5 -13.79 -3.33 17.10
CA LEU A 5 -13.75 -2.38 15.97
C LEU A 5 -12.32 -1.91 15.67
N LYS A 6 -11.55 -1.62 16.72
CA LYS A 6 -10.13 -1.27 16.60
C LYS A 6 -9.31 -2.40 15.96
N ALA A 7 -9.52 -3.65 16.39
CA ALA A 7 -8.86 -4.81 15.80
C ALA A 7 -9.25 -5.02 14.32
N PHE A 8 -10.53 -4.83 14.00
CA PHE A 8 -11.01 -4.89 12.63
C PHE A 8 -10.39 -3.80 11.74
N ASN A 9 -10.24 -2.58 12.24
CA ASN A 9 -9.59 -1.49 11.50
C ASN A 9 -8.12 -1.81 11.21
N LEU A 10 -7.40 -2.43 12.15
CA LEU A 10 -6.03 -2.91 11.93
C LEU A 10 -5.96 -4.04 10.89
N LEU A 11 -6.93 -4.97 10.92
CA LEU A 11 -7.02 -6.01 9.89
C LEU A 11 -7.24 -5.40 8.51
N VAL A 12 -8.14 -4.42 8.38
CA VAL A 12 -8.37 -3.70 7.11
C VAL A 12 -7.09 -3.00 6.65
N MET A 13 -6.34 -2.37 7.56
CA MET A 13 -5.06 -1.75 7.22
C MET A 13 -4.06 -2.77 6.67
N PHE A 14 -3.92 -3.92 7.32
CA PHE A 14 -3.04 -4.99 6.85
C PHE A 14 -3.46 -5.52 5.46
N LEU A 15 -4.75 -5.68 5.22
CA LEU A 15 -5.27 -6.07 3.91
C LEU A 15 -5.01 -5.01 2.84
N LEU A 16 -5.09 -3.72 3.19
CA LEU A 16 -4.72 -2.63 2.28
C LEU A 16 -3.23 -2.69 1.95
N GLU A 17 -2.35 -2.96 2.93
CA GLU A 17 -0.91 -3.09 2.70
C GLU A 17 -0.60 -4.24 1.73
N LEU A 18 -1.22 -5.40 1.93
CA LEU A 18 -1.12 -6.54 1.01
C LEU A 18 -1.64 -6.21 -0.40
N SER A 19 -2.72 -5.43 -0.47
CA SER A 19 -3.32 -5.03 -1.74
C SER A 19 -2.43 -4.10 -2.55
N VAL A 20 -1.56 -3.29 -1.93
CA VAL A 20 -0.55 -2.48 -2.64
C VAL A 20 0.39 -3.38 -3.45
N TYR A 21 0.89 -4.46 -2.84
CA TYR A 21 1.76 -5.41 -3.53
C TYR A 21 1.04 -6.09 -4.69
N ALA A 22 -0.19 -6.53 -4.47
CA ALA A 22 -1.00 -7.15 -5.53
C ALA A 22 -1.26 -6.18 -6.69
N ALA A 23 -1.62 -4.92 -6.39
CA ALA A 23 -1.84 -3.87 -7.37
C ALA A 23 -0.61 -3.59 -8.24
N VAL A 24 0.55 -3.45 -7.60
CA VAL A 24 1.81 -3.13 -8.28
C VAL A 24 2.32 -4.31 -9.10
N ALA A 25 2.23 -5.53 -8.57
CA ALA A 25 2.56 -6.73 -9.32
C ALA A 25 1.65 -6.87 -10.54
N LEU A 26 0.33 -6.71 -10.35
CA LEU A 26 -0.66 -6.75 -11.42
C LEU A 26 -0.33 -5.73 -12.51
N TRP A 27 -0.09 -4.48 -12.13
CA TRP A 27 0.32 -3.42 -13.05
C TRP A 27 1.61 -3.78 -13.80
N GLY A 28 2.63 -4.28 -13.11
CA GLY A 28 3.91 -4.64 -13.71
C GLY A 28 3.79 -5.80 -14.71
N PHE A 29 2.91 -6.78 -14.44
CA PHE A 29 2.65 -7.88 -15.37
C PHE A 29 1.71 -7.52 -16.53
N THR A 30 0.89 -6.47 -16.41
CA THR A 30 -0.06 -6.06 -17.47
C THR A 30 0.41 -4.87 -18.31
N THR A 31 1.42 -4.13 -17.87
CA THR A 31 1.88 -2.89 -18.54
C THR A 31 2.60 -3.13 -19.87
N THR A 32 3.21 -4.29 -20.07
CA THR A 32 4.03 -4.54 -21.26
C THR A 32 4.00 -5.99 -21.70
N ASP A 33 4.03 -6.20 -23.02
CA ASP A 33 4.14 -7.52 -23.64
C ASP A 33 5.59 -7.99 -23.78
N LYS A 34 6.57 -7.09 -23.58
CA LYS A 34 7.99 -7.43 -23.65
C LYS A 34 8.38 -8.25 -22.42
N TRP A 35 8.64 -9.54 -22.64
CA TRP A 35 8.91 -10.50 -21.57
C TRP A 35 9.97 -10.04 -20.53
N PRO A 36 11.14 -9.50 -20.94
CA PRO A 36 12.15 -9.05 -19.97
C PRO A 36 11.67 -7.87 -19.12
N LEU A 37 10.97 -6.93 -19.73
CA LEU A 37 10.47 -5.74 -19.06
C LEU A 37 9.28 -6.07 -18.15
N LYS A 38 8.46 -7.03 -18.55
CA LYS A 38 7.35 -7.57 -17.77
C LYS A 38 7.84 -8.24 -16.47
N LEU A 39 8.92 -9.03 -16.54
CA LEU A 39 9.51 -9.63 -15.35
C LEU A 39 10.16 -8.56 -14.45
N LEU A 40 10.88 -7.61 -15.05
CA LEU A 40 11.51 -6.52 -14.30
C LEU A 40 10.48 -5.66 -13.56
N LEU A 41 9.37 -5.31 -14.20
CA LEU A 41 8.32 -4.50 -13.56
C LEU A 41 7.47 -5.33 -12.58
N GLY A 42 7.04 -6.52 -13.00
CA GLY A 42 6.17 -7.40 -12.21
C GLY A 42 6.84 -7.97 -10.96
N VAL A 43 8.17 -8.08 -10.92
CA VAL A 43 8.92 -8.58 -9.77
C VAL A 43 9.79 -7.49 -9.14
N GLY A 44 10.53 -6.73 -9.95
CA GLY A 44 11.45 -5.71 -9.44
C GLY A 44 10.77 -4.59 -8.67
N VAL A 45 9.57 -4.15 -9.10
CA VAL A 45 8.84 -3.10 -8.37
C VAL A 45 8.29 -3.61 -7.04
N PRO A 46 7.63 -4.78 -6.95
CA PRO A 46 7.28 -5.37 -5.65
C PRO A 46 8.47 -5.59 -4.72
N VAL A 47 9.60 -6.09 -5.24
CA VAL A 47 10.83 -6.26 -4.43
C VAL A 47 11.35 -4.93 -3.92
N GLY A 48 11.34 -3.88 -4.75
CA GLY A 48 11.70 -2.52 -4.35
C GLY A 48 10.80 -1.98 -3.24
N LEU A 49 9.48 -2.19 -3.35
CA LEU A 49 8.53 -1.83 -2.30
C LEU A 49 8.81 -2.58 -0.99
N ILE A 50 9.04 -3.90 -1.05
CA ILE A 50 9.39 -4.68 0.14
C ILE A 50 10.64 -4.09 0.83
N ALA A 51 11.66 -3.73 0.04
CA ALA A 51 12.88 -3.13 0.58
C ALA A 51 12.61 -1.77 1.23
N VAL A 52 11.84 -0.89 0.59
CA VAL A 52 11.44 0.41 1.15
C VAL A 52 10.67 0.21 2.47
N TRP A 53 9.72 -0.72 2.51
CA TRP A 53 8.97 -1.00 3.73
C TRP A 53 9.86 -1.55 4.84
N ALA A 54 10.74 -2.49 4.52
CA ALA A 54 11.69 -3.07 5.47
C ALA A 54 12.63 -2.00 6.06
N LEU A 55 13.06 -1.03 5.24
CA LEU A 55 14.01 0.00 5.64
C LEU A 55 13.39 1.13 6.45
N PHE A 56 12.13 1.49 6.18
CA PHE A 56 11.52 2.71 6.74
C PHE A 56 10.21 2.47 7.51
N GLY A 57 9.37 1.53 7.05
CA GLY A 57 8.03 1.30 7.60
C GLY A 57 7.94 0.21 8.67
N ALA A 58 8.85 -0.78 8.62
CA ALA A 58 8.84 -1.92 9.52
C ALA A 58 9.04 -1.53 11.01
N PRO A 59 8.50 -2.31 11.97
CA PRO A 59 8.69 -2.05 13.40
C PRO A 59 10.16 -2.03 13.84
N ARG A 60 11.02 -2.76 13.11
CA ARG A 60 12.48 -2.79 13.29
C ARG A 60 13.22 -2.20 12.09
N ALA A 61 12.60 -1.24 11.42
CA ALA A 61 13.20 -0.54 10.30
C ALA A 61 14.52 0.13 10.70
N THR A 62 15.55 -0.02 9.88
CA THR A 62 16.86 0.61 10.09
C THR A 62 16.74 2.14 10.15
N TYR A 63 15.85 2.70 9.32
CA TYR A 63 15.56 4.12 9.23
C TYR A 63 14.09 4.38 9.59
N ALA A 64 13.66 3.88 10.76
CA ALA A 64 12.29 4.02 11.22
C ALA A 64 11.83 5.49 11.20
N VAL A 65 10.85 5.78 10.36
CA VAL A 65 10.24 7.11 10.25
C VAL A 65 9.09 7.26 11.25
N HIS A 66 9.04 8.42 11.92
CA HIS A 66 8.07 8.74 12.96
C HIS A 66 7.28 10.00 12.58
N GLY A 67 6.09 10.18 13.19
CA GLY A 67 5.26 11.37 13.00
C GLY A 67 4.97 11.68 11.53
N GLY A 68 5.27 12.90 11.09
CA GLY A 68 5.02 13.33 9.70
C GLY A 68 5.72 12.50 8.63
N GLY A 69 6.91 11.96 8.92
CA GLY A 69 7.62 11.08 7.98
C GLY A 69 6.90 9.75 7.75
N ARG A 70 6.27 9.20 8.80
CA ARG A 70 5.42 8.01 8.72
C ARG A 70 4.20 8.28 7.84
N VAL A 71 3.54 9.43 8.03
CA VAL A 71 2.37 9.83 7.22
C VAL A 71 2.75 9.95 5.76
N LEU A 72 3.88 10.60 5.44
CA LEU A 72 4.35 10.71 4.06
C LEU A 72 4.65 9.34 3.44
N LEU A 73 5.29 8.44 4.20
CA LEU A 73 5.55 7.08 3.76
C LEU A 73 4.25 6.32 3.48
N GLU A 74 3.25 6.41 4.35
CA GLU A 74 1.94 5.79 4.12
C GLU A 74 1.26 6.38 2.87
N VAL A 75 1.23 7.69 2.71
CA VAL A 75 0.63 8.34 1.54
C VAL A 75 1.31 7.88 0.25
N LEU A 76 2.63 7.79 0.22
CA LEU A 76 3.37 7.28 -0.93
C LEU A 76 3.10 5.79 -1.16
N TRP A 77 3.06 5.00 -0.09
CA TRP A 77 2.81 3.57 -0.12
C TRP A 77 1.44 3.23 -0.70
N PHE A 78 0.37 3.71 -0.05
CA PHE A 78 -1.01 3.49 -0.49
C PHE A 78 -1.30 4.25 -1.79
N GLY A 79 -0.72 5.44 -1.97
CA GLY A 79 -0.79 6.18 -3.23
C GLY A 79 -0.22 5.40 -4.41
N SER A 80 0.90 4.68 -4.23
CA SER A 80 1.48 3.83 -5.26
C SER A 80 0.56 2.67 -5.67
N GLY A 81 -0.11 2.04 -4.70
CA GLY A 81 -1.08 0.97 -4.96
C GLY A 81 -2.30 1.47 -5.74
N ALA A 82 -2.84 2.62 -5.35
CA ALA A 82 -3.93 3.28 -6.07
C ALA A 82 -3.53 3.67 -7.50
N ALA A 83 -2.34 4.27 -7.67
CA ALA A 83 -1.80 4.64 -8.96
C ALA A 83 -1.57 3.41 -9.86
N ALA A 84 -1.05 2.31 -9.31
CA ALA A 84 -0.87 1.05 -10.04
C ALA A 84 -2.20 0.46 -10.51
N LEU A 85 -3.24 0.46 -9.66
CA LEU A 85 -4.59 0.02 -10.05
C LEU A 85 -5.16 0.90 -11.17
N ALA A 86 -5.03 2.22 -11.04
CA ALA A 86 -5.50 3.17 -12.06
C ALA A 86 -4.76 2.97 -13.39
N ALA A 87 -3.43 2.83 -13.35
CA ALA A 87 -2.60 2.58 -14.52
C ALA A 87 -2.86 1.20 -15.16
N SER A 88 -3.41 0.25 -14.39
CA SER A 88 -3.89 -1.05 -14.90
C SER A 88 -5.29 -0.99 -15.53
N GLY A 89 -5.86 0.22 -15.71
CA GLY A 89 -7.21 0.42 -16.25
C GLY A 89 -8.35 0.13 -15.26
N ARG A 90 -8.04 -0.15 -13.99
CA ARG A 90 -9.02 -0.55 -12.97
C ARG A 90 -9.42 0.64 -12.09
N GLN A 91 -9.94 1.70 -12.70
CA GLN A 91 -10.25 2.96 -12.00
C GLN A 91 -11.23 2.78 -10.83
N GLY A 92 -12.27 1.96 -10.98
CA GLY A 92 -13.22 1.68 -9.89
C GLY A 92 -12.55 1.04 -8.67
N TRP A 93 -11.61 0.11 -8.89
CA TRP A 93 -10.83 -0.51 -7.81
C TRP A 93 -9.85 0.46 -7.18
N ALA A 94 -9.21 1.33 -7.97
CA ALA A 94 -8.34 2.38 -7.45
C ALA A 94 -9.10 3.35 -6.54
N ALA A 95 -10.29 3.79 -6.95
CA ALA A 95 -11.14 4.67 -6.15
C ALA A 95 -11.63 4.00 -4.86
N ALA A 96 -12.08 2.74 -4.94
CA ALA A 96 -12.49 1.96 -3.76
C ALA A 96 -11.32 1.78 -2.78
N PHE A 97 -10.15 1.40 -3.27
CA PHE A 97 -8.94 1.25 -2.46
C PHE A 97 -8.56 2.55 -1.75
N ALA A 98 -8.51 3.67 -2.48
CA ALA A 98 -8.21 4.97 -1.91
C ALA A 98 -9.25 5.40 -0.87
N GLY A 99 -10.54 5.19 -1.15
CA GLY A 99 -11.63 5.48 -0.21
C GLY A 99 -11.54 4.68 1.08
N ILE A 100 -11.31 3.35 0.99
CA ILE A 100 -11.14 2.49 2.16
C ILE A 100 -9.91 2.92 2.97
N PHE A 101 -8.81 3.27 2.30
CA PHE A 101 -7.62 3.79 2.98
C PHE A 101 -7.91 5.09 3.74
N LEU A 102 -8.60 6.06 3.12
CA LEU A 102 -8.94 7.32 3.79
C LEU A 102 -9.83 7.12 5.01
N VAL A 103 -10.84 6.25 4.91
CA VAL A 103 -11.70 5.90 6.05
C VAL A 103 -10.88 5.24 7.16
N ASN A 104 -10.03 4.27 6.80
CA ASN A 104 -9.17 3.58 7.75
C ASN A 104 -8.22 4.56 8.47
N ALA A 105 -7.54 5.42 7.72
CA ALA A 105 -6.63 6.44 8.25
C ALA A 105 -7.35 7.42 9.19
N ALA A 106 -8.55 7.89 8.81
CA ALA A 106 -9.37 8.74 9.67
C ALA A 106 -9.75 8.04 10.98
N LEU A 107 -10.15 6.77 10.92
CA LEU A 107 -10.45 5.97 12.13
C LEU A 107 -9.22 5.77 13.01
N ARG A 108 -8.04 5.52 12.41
CA ARG A 108 -6.78 5.41 13.18
C ARG A 108 -6.47 6.70 13.92
N LEU A 109 -6.60 7.85 13.26
CA LEU A 109 -6.40 9.17 13.88
C LEU A 109 -7.42 9.44 15.01
N LEU A 110 -8.71 9.17 14.77
CA LEU A 110 -9.77 9.39 15.77
C LEU A 110 -9.62 8.49 17.00
N TRP A 111 -9.10 7.28 16.83
CA TRP A 111 -8.95 6.29 17.89
C TRP A 111 -7.53 6.20 18.48
N ASN A 112 -6.61 7.05 18.01
CA ASN A 112 -5.21 7.06 18.37
C ASN A 112 -4.55 5.67 18.22
N GLN A 113 -4.77 5.03 17.06
CA GLN A 113 -4.21 3.74 16.67
C GLN A 113 -2.94 3.88 15.84
#